data_AF-A0A5E7KL58-F1
#
_entry.id   AF-A0A5E7KL58-F1
#
_cell.length_a   1.000
_cell.length_b   1.000
_cell.length_c   1.000
_cell.angle_alpha   90.00
_cell.angle_beta   90.00
_cell.angle_gamma   90.00
#
_symmetry.space_group_name_H-M   'P 1'
#
loop_
_entity.id
_entity.type
_entity.pdbx_description
1 polymer ?
#
loop_
_entity_poly.entity_id
_entity_poly.type
_entity_poly.pdbx_seq_one_letter_code
_entity_poly.pdbx_strand_id
1 'polypeptide(L)' 'MIDEEKVQCTRCRNKHQHGERARVPSKWLSGAKDLVCPRCNCRNYYRLGADGKRAA' A
#
# COMPACT_ATOMS: atom_id res chain seq x y z
N MET A 1 13.17 6.36 -13.65
CA MET A 1 12.83 7.05 -12.37
C MET A 1 11.55 6.39 -11.89
N ILE A 2 11.62 5.54 -10.88
CA ILE A 2 10.57 4.55 -10.59
C ILE A 2 9.79 4.97 -9.32
N ASP A 3 8.47 5.09 -9.50
CA ASP A 3 7.40 4.90 -8.50
C ASP A 3 7.06 6.01 -7.49
N GLU A 4 6.49 7.12 -7.97
CA GLU A 4 5.48 7.87 -7.20
C GLU A 4 4.08 7.24 -7.36
N GLU A 5 3.99 5.91 -7.29
CA GLU A 5 2.72 5.19 -7.48
C GLU A 5 1.86 5.39 -6.23
N LYS A 6 0.88 6.30 -6.32
CA LYS A 6 -0.07 6.54 -5.23
C LYS A 6 -0.96 5.31 -5.06
N VAL A 7 -1.20 4.94 -3.82
CA VAL A 7 -2.05 3.83 -3.44
C VAL A 7 -3.10 4.27 -2.44
N GLN A 8 -4.28 3.66 -2.55
CA GLN A 8 -5.37 3.86 -1.61
C GLN A 8 -5.60 2.60 -0.80
N CYS A 9 -5.51 2.69 0.52
CA CYS A 9 -5.87 1.57 1.38
C CYS A 9 -7.35 1.20 1.20
N THR A 10 -7.65 -0.09 1.05
CA THR A 10 -9.03 -0.58 0.91
C THR A 10 -9.85 -0.44 2.21
N ARG A 11 -9.20 -0.47 3.38
CA ARG A 11 -9.86 -0.42 4.69
C ARG A 11 -10.13 1.00 5.18
N CYS A 12 -9.09 1.82 5.30
CA CYS A 12 -9.21 3.18 5.84
C CYS A 12 -9.27 4.28 4.77
N ARG A 13 -9.23 3.91 3.47
CA ARG A 13 -9.20 4.85 2.33
C ARG A 13 -8.05 5.85 2.35
N ASN A 14 -7.01 5.59 3.16
CA ASN A 14 -5.81 6.43 3.22
C ASN A 14 -5.08 6.41 1.87
N LYS A 15 -4.96 7.57 1.24
CA LYS A 15 -4.17 7.78 0.02
C LYS A 15 -2.75 8.12 0.44
N HIS A 16 -1.79 7.32 0.03
CA HIS A 16 -0.37 7.46 0.38
C HIS A 16 0.48 6.92 -0.77
N GLN A 17 1.78 7.17 -0.76
CA GLN A 17 2.67 6.61 -1.77
C GLN A 17 2.93 5.12 -1.48
N HIS A 18 3.18 4.32 -2.51
CA HIS A 18 3.53 2.91 -2.34
C HIS A 18 4.78 2.75 -1.45
N GLY A 19 5.73 3.68 -1.56
CA GLY A 19 6.95 3.73 -0.72
C GLY A 19 6.70 4.04 0.75
N GLU A 20 5.60 4.71 1.11
CA GLU A 20 5.24 5.02 2.51
C GLU A 20 4.64 3.82 3.26
N ARG A 21 4.47 2.68 2.57
CA ARG A 21 3.90 1.48 3.19
C ARG A 21 4.88 0.88 4.18
N ALA A 22 4.37 0.57 5.37
CA ALA A 22 5.16 -0.03 6.43
C ALA A 22 5.46 -1.50 6.09
N ARG A 23 6.71 -1.92 6.29
CA ARG A 23 7.14 -3.32 6.17
C ARG A 23 7.00 -4.01 7.51
N VAL A 24 6.07 -4.95 7.61
CA VAL A 24 5.85 -5.74 8.84
C VAL A 24 6.21 -7.20 8.58
N PRO A 25 6.74 -7.93 9.58
CA PRO A 25 7.04 -9.34 9.41
C PRO A 25 5.79 -10.14 9.05
N SER A 26 5.91 -11.01 8.05
CA SER A 26 4.81 -11.85 7.58
C SER A 26 4.51 -12.95 8.58
N LYS A 27 3.23 -13.08 8.95
CA LYS A 27 2.76 -14.17 9.83
C LYS A 27 2.79 -15.55 9.14
N TRP A 28 2.69 -15.57 7.81
CA TRP A 28 2.53 -16.79 7.02
C TRP A 28 3.83 -17.36 6.47
N LEU A 29 4.86 -16.53 6.34
CA LEU A 29 6.15 -16.91 5.77
C LEU A 29 7.27 -16.27 6.58
N SER A 30 8.02 -17.10 7.31
CA SER A 30 9.17 -16.66 8.09
C SER A 30 10.23 -16.04 7.17
N GLY A 31 10.72 -14.86 7.52
CA GLY A 31 11.68 -14.10 6.71
C GLY A 31 11.06 -13.17 5.65
N ALA A 32 9.77 -13.29 5.34
CA ALA A 32 9.08 -12.35 4.46
C ALA A 32 8.58 -11.12 5.23
N LYS A 33 8.46 -10.00 4.50
CA LYS A 33 7.88 -8.76 5.02
C LYS A 33 6.67 -8.39 4.17
N ASP A 34 5.51 -8.27 4.82
CA ASP A 34 4.30 -7.73 4.21
C ASP A 34 4.38 -6.21 4.17
N LEU A 35 3.95 -5.62 3.05
CA LEU A 35 3.72 -4.18 2.96
C LEU A 35 2.29 -3.88 3.42
N VAL A 36 2.16 -2.99 4.40
CA VAL A 36 0.86 -2.62 4.99
C VAL A 36 0.65 -1.12 5.01
N CYS A 37 -0.61 -0.71 5.05
CA CYS A 37 -0.98 0.68 5.21
C CYS A 37 -0.47 1.21 6.56
N PRO A 38 0.21 2.38 6.61
CA PRO A 38 0.76 2.93 7.84
C PRO A 38 -0.30 3.36 8.87
N ARG A 39 -1.55 3.54 8.45
CA ARG A 39 -2.66 3.99 9.31
C ARG A 39 -3.46 2.86 9.95
N CYS A 40 -3.66 1.75 9.24
CA CYS A 40 -4.57 0.69 9.69
C CYS A 40 -4.01 -0.73 9.55
N ASN A 41 -2.74 -0.84 9.13
CA ASN A 41 -2.01 -2.10 8.94
C ASN A 41 -2.69 -3.09 7.96
N CYS A 42 -3.58 -2.59 7.10
CA CYS A 42 -4.19 -3.41 6.05
C CYS A 42 -3.20 -3.66 4.90
N ARG A 43 -3.18 -4.89 4.41
CA ARG A 43 -2.31 -5.34 3.30
C ARG A 43 -2.89 -4.98 1.93
N ASN A 44 -4.21 -4.80 1.85
CA ASN A 44 -4.93 -4.60 0.59
C ASN A 44 -5.06 -3.12 0.26
N TYR A 45 -4.79 -2.79 -0.99
CA TYR A 45 -4.79 -1.43 -1.53
C TYR A 45 -5.21 -1.42 -2.99
N TYR A 46 -5.71 -0.29 -3.44
CA TYR A 46 -5.93 0.03 -4.85
C TYR A 46 -4.78 0.90 -5.34
N ARG A 47 -4.32 0.67 -6.57
CA ARG A 47 -3.40 1.59 -7.25
C ARG A 47 -4.20 2.79 -7.76
N LEU A 48 -3.69 3.98 -7.51
CA LEU A 48 -4.25 5.22 -8.04
C LEU A 48 -3.40 5.61 -9.25
N GLY A 49 -4.04 5.89 -10.38
CA GLY A 49 -3.38 6.48 -11.54
C GLY A 49 -2.90 7.90 -11.26
N ALA A 50 -2.22 8.51 -12.25
CA ALA A 50 -1.67 9.86 -12.16
C ALA A 50 -2.74 10.92 -11.78
N ASP A 51 -3.97 10.71 -12.22
CA ASP A 51 -5.17 11.52 -11.94
C ASP A 51 -5.85 11.22 -10.58
N GLY A 52 -5.25 10.37 -9.75
CA GLY A 52 -5.77 10.04 -8.41
C GLY A 52 -7.06 9.21 -8.42
N LYS A 53 -7.44 8.67 -9.59
CA LYS A 53 -8.55 7.73 -9.77
C LYS A 53 -8.01 6.30 -9.75
N ARG A 54 -8.87 5.34 -9.39
CA ARG A 54 -8.51 3.91 -9.43
C ARG A 54 -8.18 3.57 -10.88
N ALA A 55 -6.99 3.03 -11.13
CA ALA A 55 -6.67 2.46 -12.44
C ALA A 55 -7.69 1.35 -12.72
N ALA A 56 -8.40 1.47 -13.84
CA ALA A 56 -9.41 0.52 -14.28
C ALA A 56 -8.76 -0.82 -14.68
#